data_AF-A0A5D6V291-F1
#
_entry.id   AF-A0A5D6V291-F1
#
_cell.length_a   1.000
_cell.length_b   1.000
_cell.length_c   1.000
_cell.angle_alpha   90.00
_cell.angle_beta   90.00
_cell.angle_gamma   90.00
#
_symmetry.space_group_name_H-M   'P 1'
#
loop_
_entity.id
_entity.type
_entity.pdbx_description
1 polymer ?
#
loop_
_entity_poly.entity_id
_entity_poly.type
_entity_poly.pdbx_seq_one_letter_code
_entity_poly.pdbx_strand_id
1 'polypeptide(L)'
;MPLDYTTLSDRAQCDAATAEVDFELRSFSVRDSNLDLADERAERTQTSTAAQLARVEAKIASNDILLATAGIDEETRETATDERAALLVQRTRLQKRARQAQGVSRFLADVDVEQIAKQVEVLTAVKAGIATHRATLPA
;
A
#
# COMPACT_ATOMS: atom_id res chain seq x y z
N MET A 1 -19.92 -15.66 17.05
CA MET A 1 -20.36 -16.95 17.62
C MET A 1 -19.14 -17.61 18.22
N PRO A 2 -19.18 -18.07 19.48
CA PRO A 2 -18.04 -18.76 20.07
C PRO A 2 -17.72 -20.04 19.30
N LEU A 3 -16.44 -20.38 19.20
CA LEU A 3 -16.00 -21.65 18.60
C LEU A 3 -16.33 -22.81 19.54
N ASP A 4 -16.78 -23.92 18.95
CA ASP A 4 -17.06 -25.15 19.66
C ASP A 4 -15.85 -26.10 19.60
N TYR A 5 -15.11 -26.15 20.70
CA TYR A 5 -13.91 -27.00 20.84
C TYR A 5 -14.25 -28.47 21.10
N THR A 6 -15.52 -28.83 21.37
CA THR A 6 -15.90 -30.22 21.65
C THR A 6 -15.76 -31.15 20.44
N THR A 7 -15.60 -30.56 19.26
CA THR A 7 -15.24 -31.26 18.01
C THR A 7 -13.83 -31.85 18.03
N LEU A 8 -12.95 -31.39 18.92
CA LEU A 8 -11.63 -31.97 19.20
C LEU A 8 -11.78 -33.01 20.33
N SER A 9 -11.96 -34.28 19.98
CA SER A 9 -12.32 -35.37 20.90
C SER A 9 -11.17 -35.88 21.76
N ASP A 10 -9.92 -35.64 21.35
CA ASP A 10 -8.74 -36.12 22.07
C ASP A 10 -7.58 -35.11 22.05
N ARG A 11 -6.55 -35.39 22.87
CA ARG A 11 -5.38 -34.51 22.99
C ARG A 11 -4.58 -34.44 21.69
N ALA A 12 -4.52 -35.51 20.91
CA ALA A 12 -3.79 -35.53 19.65
C ALA A 12 -4.42 -34.61 18.61
N GLN A 13 -5.76 -34.56 18.55
CA GLN A 13 -6.50 -33.63 17.72
C GLN A 13 -6.31 -32.17 18.18
N CYS A 14 -6.26 -31.92 19.50
CA CYS A 14 -5.92 -30.59 20.01
C CYS A 14 -4.49 -30.16 19.63
N ASP A 15 -3.53 -31.07 19.68
CA ASP A 15 -2.14 -30.81 19.30
C ASP A 15 -2.01 -30.54 17.79
N ALA A 16 -2.71 -31.31 16.96
CA ALA A 16 -2.80 -31.08 15.52
C ALA A 16 -3.45 -29.72 15.20
N ALA A 17 -4.59 -29.40 15.81
CA ALA A 17 -5.26 -28.12 15.63
C ALA A 17 -4.38 -26.94 16.08
N THR A 18 -3.63 -27.10 17.16
CA THR A 18 -2.67 -26.08 17.63
C THR A 18 -1.56 -25.87 16.60
N ALA A 19 -1.02 -26.95 16.02
CA ALA A 19 0.03 -26.86 15.00
C ALA A 19 -0.46 -26.13 13.74
N GLU A 20 -1.70 -26.37 13.31
CA GLU A 20 -2.33 -25.66 12.19
C GLU A 20 -2.52 -24.17 12.51
N VAL A 21 -3.03 -23.83 13.70
CA VAL A 21 -3.17 -22.42 14.12
C VAL A 21 -1.80 -21.72 14.20
N ASP A 22 -0.76 -22.41 14.68
CA ASP A 22 0.61 -21.88 14.71
C ASP A 22 1.24 -21.74 13.32
N PHE A 23 0.84 -22.58 12.36
CA PHE A 23 1.22 -22.40 10.97
C PHE A 23 0.54 -21.16 10.37
N GLU A 24 -0.77 -20.98 10.59
CA GLU A 24 -1.50 -19.80 10.12
C GLU A 24 -0.98 -18.50 10.75
N LEU A 25 -0.70 -18.48 12.06
CA LEU A 25 -0.08 -17.31 12.71
C LEU A 25 1.26 -16.93 12.07
N ARG A 26 2.08 -17.92 11.69
CA ARG A 26 3.34 -17.67 10.96
C ARG A 26 3.07 -17.14 9.55
N SER A 27 2.03 -17.63 8.87
CA SER A 27 1.63 -17.16 7.53
C SER A 27 1.28 -15.67 7.54
N PHE A 28 0.64 -15.17 8.61
CA PHE A 28 0.36 -13.75 8.79
C PHE A 28 1.62 -12.90 8.99
N SER A 29 2.66 -13.41 9.66
CA SER A 29 3.95 -12.69 9.74
C SER A 29 4.63 -12.53 8.37
N VAL A 30 4.46 -13.53 7.48
CA VAL A 30 4.98 -13.46 6.10
C VAL A 30 4.14 -12.52 5.24
N ARG A 31 2.82 -12.42 5.48
CA ARG A 31 1.96 -11.41 4.82
C ARG A 31 2.37 -9.99 5.18
N ASP A 32 2.72 -9.74 6.44
CA ASP A 32 3.23 -8.45 6.90
C ASP A 32 4.48 -8.02 6.10
N SER A 33 5.45 -8.93 5.92
CA SER A 33 6.62 -8.67 5.06
C SER A 33 6.29 -8.46 3.58
N ASN A 34 5.15 -8.96 3.09
CA ASN A 34 4.69 -8.68 1.73
C ASN A 34 4.01 -7.30 1.61
N LEU A 35 3.46 -6.75 2.71
CA LEU A 35 2.98 -5.37 2.75
C LEU A 35 4.15 -4.39 2.62
N ASP A 36 5.28 -4.68 3.26
CA ASP A 36 6.52 -3.90 3.08
C ASP A 36 6.92 -3.83 1.59
N LEU A 37 6.85 -4.95 0.87
CA LEU A 37 7.11 -4.98 -0.58
C LEU A 37 6.07 -4.22 -1.41
N ALA A 38 4.81 -4.17 -0.96
CA ALA A 38 3.77 -3.37 -1.59
C ALA A 38 4.04 -1.87 -1.42
N ASP A 39 4.53 -1.46 -0.24
CA ASP A 39 4.99 -0.09 0.04
C ASP A 39 6.17 0.30 -0.85
N GLU A 40 7.16 -0.58 -1.03
CA GLU A 40 8.28 -0.37 -1.97
C GLU A 40 7.79 -0.17 -3.42
N ARG A 41 6.75 -0.90 -3.85
CA ARG A 41 6.15 -0.73 -5.19
C ARG A 41 5.39 0.59 -5.33
N ALA A 42 4.70 1.02 -4.27
CA ALA A 42 4.08 2.34 -4.22
C ALA A 42 5.15 3.45 -4.32
N GLU A 43 6.29 3.28 -3.65
CA GLU A 43 7.44 4.17 -3.74
C GLU A 43 8.06 4.21 -5.16
N ARG A 44 8.14 3.06 -5.86
CA ARG A 44 8.55 3.05 -7.29
C ARG A 44 7.58 3.81 -8.19
N THR A 45 6.27 3.70 -7.94
CA THR A 45 5.26 4.45 -8.71
C THR A 45 5.33 5.95 -8.43
N GLN A 46 5.64 6.33 -7.20
CA GLN A 46 5.96 7.71 -6.84
C GLN A 46 7.20 8.21 -7.59
N THR A 47 8.26 7.41 -7.65
CA THR A 47 9.49 7.72 -8.39
C THR A 47 9.19 7.95 -9.88
N SER A 48 8.33 7.13 -10.48
CA SER A 48 7.88 7.32 -11.88
C SER A 48 7.11 8.63 -12.08
N THR A 49 6.25 9.01 -11.13
CA THR A 49 5.50 10.27 -11.19
C THR A 49 6.42 11.48 -11.00
N ALA A 50 7.41 11.39 -10.10
CA ALA A 50 8.43 12.43 -9.91
C ALA A 50 9.28 12.63 -11.17
N ALA A 51 9.68 11.55 -11.86
CA ALA A 51 10.38 11.65 -13.13
C ALA A 51 9.55 12.33 -14.23
N GLN A 52 8.24 12.07 -14.28
CA GLN A 52 7.33 12.77 -15.20
C GLN A 52 7.20 14.26 -14.85
N LEU A 53 7.12 14.60 -13.56
CA LEU A 53 7.08 15.99 -13.08
C LEU A 53 8.35 16.74 -13.52
N ALA A 54 9.53 16.17 -13.30
CA ALA A 54 10.81 16.77 -13.68
C ALA A 54 10.90 17.04 -15.19
N ARG A 55 10.37 16.15 -16.04
CA ARG A 55 10.29 16.38 -17.49
C ARG A 55 9.37 17.54 -17.86
N VAL A 56 8.22 17.66 -17.19
CA VAL A 56 7.29 18.77 -17.42
C VAL A 56 7.90 20.09 -16.95
N GLU A 57 8.57 20.10 -15.80
CA GLU A 57 9.28 21.28 -15.27
C GLU A 57 10.41 21.74 -16.20
N ALA A 58 11.19 20.81 -16.76
CA ALA A 58 12.22 21.15 -17.75
C ALA A 58 11.62 21.81 -19.02
N LYS A 59 10.46 21.34 -19.49
CA LYS A 59 9.76 21.94 -20.64
C LYS A 59 9.17 23.32 -20.34
N ILE A 60 8.67 23.52 -19.12
CA ILE A 60 8.20 24.84 -18.66
C ILE A 60 9.38 25.81 -18.66
N ALA A 61 10.51 25.43 -18.06
CA ALA A 61 11.71 26.26 -18.02
C ALA A 61 12.22 26.61 -19.43
N SER A 62 12.18 25.65 -20.37
CA SER A 62 12.53 25.91 -21.77
C SER A 62 11.61 26.94 -22.42
N ASN A 63 10.30 26.88 -22.17
CA ASN A 63 9.34 27.87 -22.68
C ASN A 63 9.51 29.24 -22.00
N ASP A 64 9.81 29.27 -20.70
CA ASP A 64 10.13 30.52 -19.99
C ASP A 64 11.36 31.21 -20.60
N ILE A 65 12.40 30.45 -20.94
CA ILE A 65 13.60 30.98 -21.62
C ILE A 65 13.27 31.52 -23.02
N LEU A 66 12.48 30.77 -23.79
CA LEU A 66 12.05 31.19 -25.13
C LEU A 66 11.25 32.50 -25.07
N LEU A 67 10.28 32.59 -24.15
CA LEU A 67 9.45 33.79 -23.95
C LEU A 67 10.26 35.00 -23.44
N ALA A 68 11.36 34.76 -22.73
CA ALA A 68 12.29 35.81 -22.30
C ALA A 68 13.28 36.25 -23.40
N THR A 69 13.35 35.51 -24.52
CA THR A 69 14.25 35.83 -25.63
C THR A 69 13.76 37.05 -26.40
N ALA A 70 14.60 38.07 -26.52
CA ALA A 70 14.27 39.26 -27.29
C ALA A 70 14.20 38.96 -28.80
N GLY A 71 13.25 39.59 -29.50
CA GLY A 71 13.15 39.51 -30.95
C GLY A 71 12.46 38.24 -31.49
N ILE A 72 11.82 37.43 -30.64
CA ILE A 72 10.91 36.38 -31.12
C ILE A 72 9.71 37.01 -31.84
N ASP A 73 9.28 36.37 -32.92
CA ASP A 73 8.07 36.75 -33.63
C ASP A 73 6.81 36.45 -32.81
N GLU A 74 5.67 37.03 -33.22
CA GLU A 74 4.42 36.94 -32.47
C GLU A 74 3.84 35.52 -32.49
N GLU A 75 3.96 34.79 -33.61
CA GLU A 75 3.45 33.42 -33.73
C GLU A 75 4.21 32.47 -32.79
N THR A 76 5.53 32.61 -32.72
CA THR A 76 6.37 31.88 -31.78
C THR A 76 6.03 32.24 -30.32
N ARG A 77 5.76 33.51 -30.04
CA ARG A 77 5.37 33.98 -28.70
C ARG A 77 4.03 33.40 -28.27
N GLU A 78 3.03 33.41 -29.15
CA GLU A 78 1.70 32.85 -28.90
C GLU A 78 1.79 31.34 -28.65
N THR A 79 2.48 30.62 -29.55
CA THR A 79 2.70 29.16 -29.43
C THR A 79 3.38 28.80 -28.11
N ALA A 80 4.47 29.47 -27.75
CA ALA A 80 5.19 29.21 -26.50
C ALA A 80 4.36 29.54 -25.25
N THR A 81 3.48 30.54 -25.34
CA THR A 81 2.56 30.91 -24.25
C THR A 81 1.50 29.81 -24.03
N ASP A 82 0.91 29.31 -25.11
CA ASP A 82 -0.10 28.25 -25.07
C ASP A 82 0.49 26.92 -24.59
N GLU A 83 1.66 26.55 -25.12
CA GLU A 83 2.38 25.34 -24.69
C GLU A 83 2.72 25.41 -23.20
N ARG A 84 3.20 26.55 -22.72
CA ARG A 84 3.48 26.77 -21.30
C ARG A 84 2.22 26.64 -20.45
N ALA A 85 1.10 27.21 -20.87
CA ALA A 85 -0.17 27.10 -20.16
C ALA A 85 -0.62 25.63 -20.06
N ALA A 86 -0.52 24.86 -21.16
CA ALA A 86 -0.83 23.44 -21.16
C ALA A 86 0.08 22.64 -20.23
N LEU A 87 1.39 22.94 -20.21
CA LEU A 87 2.36 22.30 -19.32
C LEU A 87 2.09 22.60 -17.84
N LEU A 88 1.65 23.81 -17.49
CA LEU A 88 1.26 24.16 -16.11
C LEU A 88 0.03 23.36 -15.64
N VAL A 89 -0.95 23.16 -16.52
CA VAL A 89 -2.09 22.28 -16.26
C VAL A 89 -1.63 20.83 -16.06
N GLN A 90 -0.71 20.35 -16.92
CA GLN A 90 -0.14 19.01 -16.80
C GLN A 90 0.61 18.81 -15.48
N ARG A 91 1.44 19.78 -15.07
CA ARG A 91 2.14 19.79 -13.77
C ARG A 91 1.14 19.65 -12.63
N THR A 92 0.08 20.46 -12.65
CA THR A 92 -0.97 20.44 -11.62
C THR A 92 -1.67 19.09 -11.54
N ARG A 93 -1.98 18.48 -12.69
CA ARG A 93 -2.57 17.13 -12.77
C ARG A 93 -1.64 16.06 -12.19
N LEU A 94 -0.35 16.09 -12.55
CA LEU A 94 0.65 15.16 -12.01
C LEU A 94 0.82 15.32 -10.49
N GLN A 95 0.88 16.54 -9.99
CA GLN A 95 0.94 16.82 -8.53
C GLN A 95 -0.31 16.34 -7.80
N LYS A 96 -1.51 16.45 -8.41
CA LYS A 96 -2.75 15.90 -7.84
C LYS A 96 -2.69 14.36 -7.82
N ARG A 97 -2.28 13.75 -8.93
CA ARG A 97 -2.14 12.29 -9.04
C ARG A 97 -1.15 11.72 -8.03
N ALA A 98 0.01 12.38 -7.84
CA ALA A 98 1.00 12.00 -6.84
C ALA A 98 0.40 11.98 -5.43
N ARG A 99 -0.32 13.03 -5.04
CA ARG A 99 -0.98 13.14 -3.72
C ARG A 99 -2.06 12.08 -3.53
N GLN A 100 -2.90 11.84 -4.55
CA GLN A 100 -3.97 10.85 -4.47
C GLN A 100 -3.44 9.41 -4.38
N ALA A 101 -2.43 9.08 -5.18
CA ALA A 101 -1.80 7.76 -5.14
C ALA A 101 -1.21 7.46 -3.75
N GLN A 102 -0.55 8.45 -3.12
CA GLN A 102 -0.02 8.31 -1.77
C GLN A 102 -1.10 8.11 -0.71
N GLY A 103 -2.18 8.91 -0.76
CA GLY A 103 -3.25 8.83 0.24
C GLY A 103 -4.00 7.50 0.21
N VAL A 104 -4.35 7.01 -0.98
CA VAL A 104 -5.08 5.73 -1.12
C VAL A 104 -4.19 4.55 -0.79
N SER A 105 -2.93 4.55 -1.23
CA SER A 105 -2.00 3.45 -0.94
C SER A 105 -1.76 3.31 0.57
N ARG A 106 -1.51 4.42 1.26
CA ARG A 106 -1.32 4.42 2.72
C ARG A 106 -2.57 3.95 3.46
N PHE A 107 -3.74 4.46 3.08
CA PHE A 107 -4.98 4.03 3.69
C PHE A 107 -5.25 2.53 3.51
N LEU A 108 -4.99 1.98 2.33
CA LEU A 108 -5.15 0.54 2.09
C LEU A 108 -4.12 -0.29 2.87
N ALA A 109 -2.88 0.18 2.99
CA ALA A 109 -1.87 -0.46 3.86
C ALA A 109 -2.32 -0.46 5.33
N ASP A 110 -2.83 0.66 5.85
CA ASP A 110 -3.36 0.74 7.22
C ASP A 110 -4.54 -0.22 7.44
N VAL A 111 -5.43 -0.36 6.46
CA VAL A 111 -6.54 -1.33 6.49
C VAL A 111 -6.02 -2.77 6.54
N ASP A 112 -5.03 -3.10 5.73
CA ASP A 112 -4.44 -4.45 5.69
C ASP A 112 -3.74 -4.78 7.02
N VAL A 113 -3.00 -3.83 7.60
CA VAL A 113 -2.37 -3.97 8.93
C VAL A 113 -3.43 -4.24 10.01
N GLU A 114 -4.53 -3.47 10.03
CA GLU A 114 -5.62 -3.69 10.99
C GLU A 114 -6.29 -5.06 10.81
N GLN A 115 -6.49 -5.50 9.57
CA GLN A 115 -7.02 -6.83 9.28
C GLN A 115 -6.10 -7.95 9.78
N ILE A 116 -4.79 -7.84 9.55
CA ILE A 116 -3.79 -8.79 10.06
C ILE A 116 -3.82 -8.82 11.59
N ALA A 117 -3.81 -7.66 12.24
CA ALA A 117 -3.86 -7.55 13.69
C ALA A 117 -5.10 -8.25 14.28
N LYS A 118 -6.28 -8.01 13.69
CA LYS A 118 -7.52 -8.65 14.11
C LYS A 118 -7.50 -10.16 13.91
N GLN A 119 -6.92 -10.63 12.81
CA GLN A 119 -6.84 -12.06 12.53
C GLN A 119 -5.86 -12.77 13.48
N VAL A 120 -4.73 -12.14 13.81
CA VAL A 120 -3.77 -12.62 14.82
C VAL A 120 -4.42 -12.67 16.21
N GLU A 121 -5.18 -11.64 16.58
CA GLU A 121 -5.95 -11.60 17.84
C GLU A 121 -6.91 -12.79 17.93
N VAL A 122 -7.69 -13.03 16.87
CA VAL A 122 -8.63 -14.16 16.78
C VAL A 122 -7.90 -15.49 16.92
N LEU A 123 -6.86 -15.74 16.11
CA LEU A 123 -6.13 -17.02 16.13
C LEU A 123 -5.43 -17.27 17.46
N THR A 124 -4.92 -16.22 18.12
CA THR A 124 -4.34 -16.31 19.47
C THR A 124 -5.40 -16.73 20.50
N ALA A 125 -6.60 -16.15 20.42
CA ALA A 125 -7.72 -16.54 21.26
C ALA A 125 -8.17 -18.00 20.99
N VAL A 126 -8.19 -18.43 19.71
CA VAL A 126 -8.47 -19.83 19.35
C VAL A 126 -7.44 -20.77 19.98
N LYS A 127 -6.15 -20.46 19.87
CA LYS A 127 -5.07 -21.26 20.46
C LYS A 127 -5.23 -21.40 21.98
N ALA A 128 -5.57 -20.31 22.67
CA ALA A 128 -5.84 -20.35 24.11
C ALA A 128 -7.07 -21.22 24.44
N GLY A 129 -8.11 -21.17 23.62
CA GLY A 129 -9.29 -22.02 23.74
C GLY A 129 -8.98 -23.51 23.55
N ILE A 130 -8.19 -23.87 22.53
CA ILE A 130 -7.71 -25.24 22.31
C ILE A 130 -6.93 -25.73 23.52
N ALA A 131 -5.98 -24.92 24.04
CA ALA A 131 -5.19 -25.29 25.21
C ALA A 131 -6.06 -25.53 26.45
N THR A 132 -7.08 -24.70 26.66
CA THR A 132 -8.04 -24.85 27.76
C THR A 132 -8.84 -26.14 27.62
N HIS A 133 -9.38 -26.43 26.43
CA HIS A 133 -10.14 -27.66 26.16
C HIS A 133 -9.28 -28.91 26.32
N ARG A 134 -8.07 -28.91 25.76
CA ARG A 134 -7.10 -30.01 25.86
C ARG A 134 -6.81 -30.39 27.31
N ALA A 135 -6.73 -29.42 28.21
CA ALA A 135 -6.50 -29.66 29.64
C ALA A 135 -7.63 -30.45 30.32
N THR A 136 -8.84 -30.43 29.76
CA THR A 136 -10.00 -31.19 30.27
C THR A 136 -10.04 -32.64 29.77
N LEU A 137 -9.25 -32.97 28.74
CA LEU A 137 -9.24 -34.30 28.13
C LEU A 137 -8.34 -35.27 28.91
N PRO A 138 -8.69 -36.58 28.94
CA PRO A 138 -7.84 -37.62 29.52
C PRO A 138 -6.44 -37.63 28.92
N ALA A 139 -5.46 -38.05 29.73
CA ALA A 139 -4.07 -38.16 29.33
C ALA A 139 -3.81 -39.31 28.36
#